data_AF-A0AAV6FJK9-F1
#
_entry.id   AF-A0AAV6FJK9-F1
#
_cell.length_a   1.000
_cell.length_b   1.000
_cell.length_c   1.000
_cell.angle_alpha   90.00
_cell.angle_beta   90.00
_cell.angle_gamma   90.00
#
_symmetry.space_group_name_H-M   'P 1'
#
loop_
_entity.id
_entity.type
_entity.pdbx_description
1 polymer ?
#
loop_
_entity_poly.entity_id
_entity_poly.type
_entity_poly.pdbx_seq_one_letter_code
_entity_poly.pdbx_strand_id
1 'polypeptide(L)'
;MFNYLFIGEYLQVISYSTMVISPRDCSLFMNALLIHHYKRGAYYPRGGASEIPYHISNTIRKYGGEVLVRAPVTRILLDKDGAACGVAVRKGQEVVEVKAPIVISNCGLFNTFKYLLPPQIQMKHDIQTGAQMMKPGKACMLLYCGFDATAEELDITPTTLWLFKENDIDKSMDKFFAMSKAKMRPLTWCSSPSHLPKTPPHRSDIQVVYQEIATPLSNEHYLRAFRGAPYSGEHTLERFDPVLMAKNRCDTPVKNLYITGQDVFSCGIAGALHGGLICASTVLGHLLYVDLFMMKIKLKGGSILRTLQKLFF
;
A
#
# COMPACT_ATOMS: atom_id res chain seq x y z
N MET A 1 15.03 33.32 18.43
CA MET A 1 15.49 33.80 17.12
C MET A 1 16.10 32.60 16.39
N PHE A 2 15.26 31.77 15.76
CA PHE A 2 15.71 30.58 15.03
C PHE A 2 15.75 30.91 13.54
N ASN A 3 16.97 31.12 13.02
CA ASN A 3 17.24 31.30 11.61
C ASN A 3 16.98 29.98 10.86
N TYR A 4 15.76 29.79 10.37
CA TYR A 4 15.41 28.77 9.37
C TYR A 4 15.06 29.46 8.06
N LEU A 5 16.07 30.04 7.43
CA LEU A 5 15.95 30.62 6.10
C LEU A 5 17.09 30.04 5.25
N PHE A 6 16.72 29.41 4.12
CA PHE A 6 17.58 29.05 2.98
C PHE A 6 18.35 27.71 2.92
N ILE A 7 17.87 26.63 3.55
CA ILE A 7 18.22 25.23 3.14
C ILE A 7 16.94 24.38 2.97
N GLY A 8 15.84 25.02 2.57
CA GLY A 8 14.48 24.50 2.75
C GLY A 8 14.00 23.49 1.71
N GLU A 9 14.31 23.67 0.42
CA GLU A 9 13.65 22.87 -0.62
C GLU A 9 14.26 21.47 -0.78
N TYR A 10 15.59 21.35 -0.77
CA TYR A 10 16.26 20.05 -0.96
C TYR A 10 16.22 19.15 0.28
N LEU A 11 16.29 19.73 1.49
CA LEU A 11 16.24 18.95 2.73
C LEU A 11 14.81 18.45 3.04
N GLN A 12 13.79 19.24 2.68
CA GLN A 12 12.39 18.78 2.72
C GLN A 12 12.18 17.60 1.76
N VAL A 13 12.68 17.68 0.52
CA VAL A 13 12.58 16.58 -0.48
C VAL A 13 13.11 15.24 0.03
N ILE A 14 14.19 15.25 0.82
CA ILE A 14 14.80 14.01 1.37
C ILE A 14 13.98 13.44 2.54
N SER A 15 13.25 14.27 3.29
CA SER A 15 12.46 13.84 4.45
C SER A 15 11.02 13.41 4.13
N TYR A 16 10.53 13.63 2.90
CA TYR A 16 9.17 13.28 2.44
C TYR A 16 8.87 11.77 2.36
N SER A 17 9.87 10.90 2.40
CA SER A 17 9.78 9.69 1.57
C SER A 17 10.13 8.39 2.27
N THR A 18 10.21 8.37 3.60
CA THR A 18 10.76 7.18 4.26
C THR A 18 9.75 6.04 4.41
N MET A 19 8.46 6.21 4.07
CA MET A 19 7.46 5.12 4.06
C MET A 19 7.52 4.21 5.31
N VAL A 20 7.66 4.83 6.48
CA VAL A 20 7.75 4.16 7.81
C VAL A 20 9.09 3.43 8.07
N ILE A 21 10.11 3.60 7.23
CA ILE A 21 11.49 3.13 7.48
C ILE A 21 12.46 4.30 7.68
N SER A 22 13.70 4.00 8.03
CA SER A 22 14.73 5.02 8.25
C SER A 22 15.15 5.66 6.91
N PRO A 23 15.47 6.97 6.85
CA PRO A 23 16.02 7.58 5.64
C PRO A 23 17.18 6.79 5.04
N ARG A 24 18.12 6.31 5.88
CA ARG A 24 19.27 5.51 5.43
C ARG A 24 18.94 4.18 4.75
N ASP A 25 17.77 3.61 5.05
CA ASP A 25 17.33 2.31 4.53
C ASP A 25 16.42 2.46 3.31
N CYS A 26 15.94 3.68 3.04
CA CYS A 26 14.96 3.93 2.01
C CYS A 26 15.61 3.93 0.62
N SER A 27 15.01 3.20 -0.32
CA SER A 27 15.52 3.16 -1.69
C SER A 27 15.36 4.50 -2.41
N LEU A 28 16.39 4.91 -3.16
CA LEU A 28 16.32 6.06 -4.07
C LEU A 28 15.22 5.86 -5.12
N PHE A 29 14.97 4.62 -5.56
CA PHE A 29 13.89 4.29 -6.48
C PHE A 29 12.52 4.69 -5.89
N MET A 30 12.29 4.38 -4.62
CA MET A 30 11.03 4.73 -3.94
C MET A 30 10.89 6.23 -3.73
N ASN A 31 11.98 6.91 -3.37
CA ASN A 31 12.01 8.37 -3.31
C ASN A 31 11.63 9.00 -4.66
N ALA A 32 12.26 8.54 -5.75
CA ALA A 32 11.99 9.03 -7.09
C ALA A 32 10.53 8.79 -7.52
N LEU A 33 9.99 7.60 -7.23
CA LEU A 33 8.58 7.29 -7.47
C LEU A 33 7.63 8.22 -6.72
N LEU A 34 7.92 8.52 -5.45
CA LEU A 34 7.08 9.39 -4.63
C LEU A 34 7.12 10.85 -5.11
N ILE A 35 8.32 11.37 -5.40
CA ILE A 35 8.49 12.70 -5.97
C ILE A 35 7.74 12.79 -7.31
N HIS A 36 7.87 11.76 -8.16
CA HIS A 36 7.14 11.71 -9.43
C HIS A 36 5.62 11.69 -9.23
N HIS A 37 5.13 10.94 -8.24
CA HIS A 37 3.72 10.85 -7.89
C HIS A 37 3.14 12.22 -7.53
N TYR A 38 3.83 12.97 -6.66
CA TYR A 38 3.38 14.30 -6.22
C TYR A 38 3.69 15.43 -7.21
N LYS A 39 4.58 15.22 -8.19
CA LYS A 39 4.94 16.24 -9.19
C LYS A 39 3.74 16.82 -9.94
N ARG A 40 2.65 16.05 -10.07
CA ARG A 40 1.41 16.49 -10.73
C ARG A 40 0.30 16.87 -9.74
N GLY A 41 0.63 17.02 -8.47
CA GLY A 41 -0.33 17.32 -7.39
C GLY A 41 -0.85 16.07 -6.68
N ALA A 42 -1.44 16.30 -5.51
CA ALA A 42 -2.20 15.32 -4.75
C ALA A 42 -3.69 15.52 -5.02
N TYR A 43 -4.44 14.42 -5.13
CA TYR A 43 -5.86 14.45 -5.50
C TYR A 43 -6.69 13.69 -4.47
N TYR A 44 -7.89 14.19 -4.20
CA TYR A 44 -8.87 13.56 -3.33
C TYR A 44 -10.14 13.25 -4.13
N PRO A 45 -10.63 11.99 -4.16
CA PRO A 45 -11.88 11.67 -4.84
C PRO A 45 -13.05 12.40 -4.17
N ARG A 46 -13.93 13.03 -4.95
CA ARG A 46 -15.21 13.53 -4.42
C ARG A 46 -16.00 12.34 -3.87
N GLY A 47 -16.49 12.42 -2.63
CA GLY A 47 -17.10 11.30 -1.90
C GLY A 47 -16.11 10.48 -1.06
N GLY A 48 -14.81 10.75 -1.19
CA GLY A 48 -13.74 10.15 -0.39
C GLY A 48 -13.19 8.84 -0.96
N ALA A 49 -12.25 8.25 -0.24
CA ALA A 49 -11.49 7.10 -0.73
C ALA A 49 -12.35 5.85 -1.00
N SER A 50 -13.53 5.75 -0.38
CA SER A 50 -14.46 4.62 -0.56
C SER A 50 -15.07 4.54 -1.97
N GLU A 51 -15.08 5.64 -2.71
CA GLU A 51 -15.57 5.69 -4.09
C GLU A 51 -14.73 4.83 -5.04
N ILE A 52 -13.42 4.69 -4.76
CA ILE A 52 -12.52 3.89 -5.59
C ILE A 52 -12.95 2.41 -5.60
N PRO A 53 -13.01 1.69 -4.46
CA PRO A 53 -13.47 0.30 -4.45
C PRO A 53 -14.95 0.16 -4.85
N TYR A 54 -15.80 1.16 -4.58
CA TYR A 54 -17.20 1.16 -5.02
C TYR A 54 -17.31 1.07 -6.55
N HIS A 55 -16.64 1.97 -7.29
CA HIS A 55 -16.67 1.98 -8.74
C HIS A 55 -15.94 0.78 -9.38
N ILE A 56 -14.84 0.31 -8.77
CA ILE A 56 -14.17 -0.92 -9.21
C ILE A 56 -15.13 -2.11 -9.10
N SER A 57 -15.85 -2.25 -7.98
CA SER A 57 -16.79 -3.35 -7.77
C SER A 57 -17.91 -3.36 -8.80
N ASN A 58 -18.45 -2.19 -9.13
CA ASN A 58 -19.48 -2.05 -10.17
C ASN A 58 -18.95 -2.44 -11.55
N THR A 59 -17.70 -2.09 -11.85
CA THR A 59 -17.04 -2.47 -13.11
C THR A 59 -16.87 -3.99 -13.19
N ILE A 60 -16.40 -4.63 -12.12
CA ILE A 60 -16.26 -6.11 -12.08
C ILE A 60 -17.61 -6.79 -12.38
N ARG A 61 -18.68 -6.35 -11.71
CA ARG A 61 -20.04 -6.89 -11.94
C ARG A 61 -20.55 -6.66 -13.35
N LYS A 62 -20.32 -5.47 -13.90
CA LYS A 62 -20.70 -5.13 -15.28
C LYS A 62 -20.10 -6.09 -16.31
N TYR A 63 -18.90 -6.61 -16.07
CA TYR A 63 -18.22 -7.55 -16.95
C TYR A 63 -18.40 -9.02 -16.52
N GLY A 64 -19.45 -9.33 -15.73
CA GLY A 64 -19.84 -10.70 -15.38
C GLY A 64 -19.08 -11.32 -14.21
N GLY A 65 -18.23 -10.55 -13.52
CA GLY A 65 -17.58 -10.99 -12.28
C GLY A 65 -18.48 -10.80 -11.05
N GLU A 66 -18.13 -11.46 -9.95
CA GLU A 66 -18.84 -11.30 -8.67
C GLU A 66 -17.93 -10.73 -7.59
N VAL A 67 -18.51 -9.91 -6.71
CA VAL A 67 -17.80 -9.30 -5.57
C VAL A 67 -18.52 -9.69 -4.29
N LEU A 68 -17.95 -10.67 -3.59
CA LEU A 68 -18.47 -11.21 -2.34
C LEU A 68 -17.80 -10.53 -1.15
N VAL A 69 -18.61 -9.99 -0.25
CA VAL A 69 -18.16 -9.35 1.00
C VAL A 69 -18.51 -10.23 2.20
N ARG A 70 -17.86 -9.98 3.35
CA ARG A 70 -18.00 -10.82 4.56
C ARG A 70 -17.74 -12.31 4.29
N ALA A 71 -16.83 -12.58 3.34
CA ALA A 71 -16.47 -13.91 2.86
C ALA A 71 -14.97 -14.18 3.13
N PRO A 72 -14.53 -14.27 4.40
CA PRO A 72 -13.12 -14.45 4.71
C PRO A 72 -12.61 -15.81 4.20
N VAL A 73 -11.62 -15.76 3.31
CA VAL A 73 -10.86 -16.94 2.87
C VAL A 73 -9.98 -17.42 4.03
N THR A 74 -10.10 -18.70 4.37
CA THR A 74 -9.33 -19.32 5.46
C THR A 74 -8.19 -20.20 4.96
N ARG A 75 -8.26 -20.70 3.72
CA ARG A 75 -7.25 -21.59 3.12
C ARG A 75 -7.33 -21.58 1.60
N ILE A 76 -6.19 -21.70 0.93
CA ILE A 76 -6.07 -22.01 -0.50
C ILE A 76 -6.14 -23.53 -0.67
N LEU A 77 -7.03 -23.99 -1.55
CA LEU A 77 -7.22 -25.40 -1.86
C LEU A 77 -6.23 -25.82 -2.94
N LEU A 78 -5.64 -27.00 -2.75
CA LEU A 78 -4.70 -27.59 -3.69
C LEU A 78 -5.25 -28.91 -4.22
N ASP A 79 -4.97 -29.22 -5.48
CA ASP A 79 -5.23 -30.54 -6.05
C ASP A 79 -4.17 -31.58 -5.61
N LYS A 80 -4.32 -32.81 -6.11
CA LYS A 80 -3.41 -33.93 -5.84
C LYS A 80 -1.97 -33.68 -6.30
N ASP A 81 -1.77 -32.82 -7.29
CA ASP A 81 -0.47 -32.48 -7.87
C ASP A 81 0.14 -31.24 -7.18
N GLY A 82 -0.59 -30.65 -6.22
CA GLY A 82 -0.18 -29.48 -5.44
C GLY A 82 -0.42 -28.14 -6.14
N ALA A 83 -1.20 -28.09 -7.22
CA ALA A 83 -1.58 -26.85 -7.88
C ALA A 83 -2.82 -26.23 -7.19
N ALA A 84 -2.92 -24.90 -7.19
CA ALA A 84 -4.07 -24.21 -6.63
C ALA A 84 -5.33 -24.47 -7.47
N CYS A 85 -6.40 -24.88 -6.78
CA CYS A 85 -7.66 -25.28 -7.41
C CYS A 85 -8.91 -24.62 -6.79
N GLY A 86 -8.70 -23.64 -5.89
CA GLY A 86 -9.78 -22.89 -5.26
C GLY A 86 -9.43 -22.34 -3.89
N VAL A 87 -10.44 -21.93 -3.14
CA VAL A 87 -10.32 -21.39 -1.79
C VAL A 87 -11.42 -21.92 -0.87
N ALA A 88 -11.09 -22.09 0.41
CA ALA A 88 -12.06 -22.32 1.47
C ALA A 88 -12.49 -20.97 2.07
N VAL A 89 -13.78 -20.70 2.08
CA VAL A 89 -14.40 -19.46 2.52
C VAL A 89 -15.27 -19.74 3.74
N ARG A 90 -15.10 -18.97 4.82
CA ARG A 90 -15.97 -19.09 5.99
C ARG A 90 -17.26 -18.30 5.79
N LYS A 91 -18.40 -18.96 6.04
CA LYS A 91 -19.75 -18.39 6.01
C LYS A 91 -20.41 -18.65 7.37
N GLY A 92 -20.29 -17.69 8.30
CA GLY A 92 -20.70 -17.91 9.69
C GLY A 92 -19.83 -18.98 10.36
N GLN A 93 -20.46 -20.06 10.83
CA GLN A 93 -19.77 -21.22 11.42
C GLN A 93 -19.33 -22.25 10.36
N GLU A 94 -19.88 -22.17 9.14
CA GLU A 94 -19.60 -23.12 8.07
C GLU A 94 -18.38 -22.70 7.24
N VAL A 95 -17.79 -23.69 6.56
CA VAL A 95 -16.73 -23.49 5.56
C VAL A 95 -17.24 -24.01 4.22
N VAL A 96 -17.24 -23.15 3.21
CA VAL A 96 -17.66 -23.46 1.84
C VAL A 96 -16.44 -23.43 0.94
N GLU A 97 -16.29 -24.44 0.09
CA GLU A 97 -15.22 -24.46 -0.92
C GLU A 97 -15.69 -23.81 -2.22
N VAL A 98 -14.89 -22.86 -2.72
CA VAL A 98 -15.08 -22.23 -4.04
C VAL A 98 -13.95 -22.71 -4.94
N LYS A 99 -14.28 -23.50 -5.97
CA LYS A 99 -13.30 -24.00 -6.94
C LYS A 99 -12.98 -22.95 -7.98
N ALA A 100 -11.70 -22.85 -8.33
CA ALA A 100 -11.21 -21.95 -9.38
C ALA A 100 -9.94 -22.54 -9.99
N PRO A 101 -9.79 -22.50 -11.34
CA PRO A 101 -8.58 -23.00 -12.00
C PRO A 101 -7.36 -22.13 -11.73
N ILE A 102 -7.57 -20.86 -11.35
CA ILE A 102 -6.54 -19.86 -11.04
C ILE A 102 -6.95 -19.15 -9.76
N VAL A 103 -6.00 -18.96 -8.85
CA VAL A 103 -6.17 -18.20 -7.61
C VAL A 103 -5.22 -17.02 -7.62
N ILE A 104 -5.74 -15.81 -7.50
CA ILE A 104 -4.94 -14.59 -7.37
C ILE A 104 -5.12 -14.05 -5.95
N SER A 105 -4.03 -14.04 -5.17
CA SER A 105 -4.02 -13.55 -3.80
C SER A 105 -3.61 -12.08 -3.74
N ASN A 106 -4.53 -11.23 -3.28
CA ASN A 106 -4.24 -9.85 -2.86
C ASN A 106 -4.16 -9.73 -1.33
N CYS A 107 -4.02 -10.84 -0.59
CA CYS A 107 -3.91 -10.82 0.87
C CYS A 107 -2.51 -10.46 1.38
N GLY A 108 -1.59 -10.13 0.46
CA GLY A 108 -0.18 -9.91 0.74
C GLY A 108 0.64 -11.19 0.79
N LEU A 109 1.93 -11.08 0.50
CA LEU A 109 2.92 -12.16 0.42
C LEU A 109 2.95 -12.97 1.71
N PHE A 110 3.09 -12.29 2.85
CA PHE A 110 3.25 -12.94 4.14
C PHE A 110 2.02 -13.76 4.52
N ASN A 111 0.81 -13.22 4.36
CA ASN A 111 -0.40 -13.96 4.71
C ASN A 111 -0.64 -15.13 3.78
N THR A 112 -0.37 -14.93 2.49
CA THR A 112 -0.53 -15.99 1.48
C THR A 112 0.35 -17.18 1.83
N PHE A 113 1.65 -16.95 2.06
CA PHE A 113 2.61 -18.03 2.29
C PHE A 113 2.61 -18.59 3.72
N LYS A 114 2.29 -17.78 4.74
CA LYS A 114 2.34 -18.22 6.14
C LYS A 114 1.01 -18.71 6.71
N TYR A 115 -0.12 -18.28 6.14
CA TYR A 115 -1.43 -18.57 6.75
C TYR A 115 -2.43 -19.22 5.79
N LEU A 116 -2.41 -18.87 4.50
CA LEU A 116 -3.41 -19.38 3.55
C LEU A 116 -3.01 -20.69 2.87
N LEU A 117 -1.71 -20.96 2.70
CA LEU A 117 -1.25 -22.23 2.16
C LEU A 117 -1.37 -23.36 3.20
N PRO A 118 -1.61 -24.63 2.79
CA PRO A 118 -1.56 -25.77 3.70
C PRO A 118 -0.18 -25.93 4.37
N PRO A 119 -0.10 -26.32 5.65
CA PRO A 119 1.16 -26.37 6.41
C PRO A 119 2.29 -27.14 5.71
N GLN A 120 1.98 -28.21 4.99
CA GLN A 120 2.95 -29.03 4.26
C GLN A 120 3.63 -28.25 3.12
N ILE A 121 2.89 -27.34 2.48
CA ILE A 121 3.43 -26.49 1.41
C ILE A 121 4.19 -25.30 1.97
N GLN A 122 3.75 -24.77 3.12
CA GLN A 122 4.47 -23.68 3.79
C GLN A 122 5.93 -24.06 4.07
N MET A 123 6.20 -25.33 4.41
CA MET A 123 7.56 -25.81 4.72
C MET A 123 8.48 -25.98 3.51
N LYS A 124 7.97 -25.85 2.28
CA LYS A 124 8.81 -25.95 1.08
C LYS A 124 9.81 -24.80 1.03
N HIS A 125 11.06 -25.12 0.68
CA HIS A 125 12.16 -24.16 0.63
C HIS A 125 11.80 -22.90 -0.17
N ASP A 126 11.30 -23.06 -1.40
CA ASP A 126 11.00 -21.92 -2.27
C ASP A 126 9.86 -21.04 -1.74
N ILE A 127 8.93 -21.60 -0.95
CA ILE A 127 7.87 -20.84 -0.27
C ILE A 127 8.45 -20.05 0.90
N GLN A 128 9.35 -20.66 1.69
CA GLN A 128 10.04 -19.97 2.78
C GLN A 128 10.95 -18.86 2.26
N THR A 129 11.75 -19.13 1.23
CA THR A 129 12.60 -18.12 0.57
C THR A 129 11.73 -17.01 0.00
N GLY A 130 10.62 -17.35 -0.67
CA GLY A 130 9.65 -16.39 -1.17
C GLY A 130 9.10 -15.48 -0.08
N ALA A 131 8.71 -16.05 1.07
CA ALA A 131 8.19 -15.30 2.23
C ALA A 131 9.23 -14.42 2.93
N GLN A 132 10.52 -14.65 2.68
CA GLN A 132 11.65 -13.92 3.25
C GLN A 132 12.25 -12.90 2.27
N MET A 133 11.73 -12.81 1.04
CA MET A 133 12.16 -11.80 0.06
C MET A 133 11.91 -10.36 0.50
N MET A 134 11.03 -10.14 1.47
CA MET A 134 10.76 -8.81 2.00
C MET A 134 10.77 -8.82 3.53
N LYS A 135 11.30 -7.75 4.12
CA LYS A 135 11.16 -7.49 5.55
C LYS A 135 9.69 -7.12 5.83
N PRO A 136 9.05 -7.68 6.86
CA PRO A 136 7.72 -7.26 7.27
C PRO A 136 7.67 -5.77 7.57
N GLY A 137 6.67 -5.09 7.02
CA GLY A 137 6.44 -3.68 7.21
C GLY A 137 6.21 -3.29 8.65
N LYS A 138 6.44 -2.01 8.93
CA LYS A 138 6.14 -1.40 10.22
C LYS A 138 4.70 -0.90 10.24
N ALA A 139 4.05 -1.06 11.38
CA ALA A 139 2.69 -0.60 11.59
C ALA A 139 2.66 0.84 12.11
N CYS A 140 1.56 1.54 11.88
CA CYS A 140 1.31 2.88 12.40
C CYS A 140 -0.05 2.95 13.09
N MET A 141 -0.26 4.01 13.87
CA MET A 141 -1.58 4.38 14.39
C MET A 141 -2.08 5.61 13.66
N LEU A 142 -3.36 5.64 13.35
CA LEU A 142 -4.04 6.82 12.80
C LEU A 142 -5.02 7.37 13.81
N LEU A 143 -5.02 8.69 13.97
CA LEU A 143 -5.96 9.42 14.81
C LEU A 143 -6.79 10.34 13.90
N TYR A 144 -8.10 10.17 13.97
CA TYR A 144 -9.09 11.05 13.35
C TYR A 144 -9.69 11.92 14.44
N CYS A 145 -9.65 13.23 14.25
CA CYS A 145 -10.25 14.21 15.17
C CYS A 145 -11.27 15.05 14.40
N GLY A 146 -12.46 15.21 14.96
CA GLY A 146 -13.43 16.21 14.56
C GLY A 146 -13.52 17.29 15.62
N PHE A 147 -13.64 18.53 15.17
CA PHE A 147 -13.69 19.73 16.02
C PHE A 147 -15.06 20.39 15.88
N ASP A 148 -15.52 21.09 16.91
CA ASP A 148 -16.71 21.96 16.90
C ASP A 148 -16.48 23.30 16.19
N ALA A 149 -15.64 23.31 15.16
CA ALA A 149 -15.31 24.49 14.37
C ALA A 149 -15.08 24.12 12.90
N THR A 150 -15.35 25.05 11.99
CA THR A 150 -15.10 24.85 10.56
C THR A 150 -13.60 24.93 10.24
N ALA A 151 -13.21 24.42 9.07
CA ALA A 151 -11.82 24.54 8.61
C ALA A 151 -11.38 26.01 8.50
N GLU A 152 -12.29 26.90 8.07
CA GLU A 152 -12.05 28.34 7.98
C GLU A 152 -11.86 28.98 9.36
N GLU A 153 -12.71 28.63 10.35
CA GLU A 153 -12.58 29.11 11.73
C GLU A 153 -11.28 28.63 12.38
N LEU A 154 -10.80 27.44 12.00
CA LEU A 154 -9.55 26.86 12.46
C LEU A 154 -8.32 27.35 11.69
N ASP A 155 -8.49 28.12 10.62
CA ASP A 155 -7.44 28.48 9.65
C ASP A 155 -6.68 27.23 9.12
N ILE A 156 -7.44 26.17 8.85
CA ILE A 156 -6.94 24.89 8.39
C ILE A 156 -7.16 24.77 6.89
N THR A 157 -6.07 24.51 6.17
CA THR A 157 -6.11 24.14 4.74
C THR A 157 -5.83 22.65 4.55
N PRO A 158 -6.32 22.02 3.46
CA PRO A 158 -5.99 20.64 3.12
C PRO A 158 -4.48 20.45 2.87
N THR A 159 -3.75 20.12 3.93
CA THR A 159 -2.29 20.00 3.94
C THR A 159 -1.88 18.76 4.72
N THR A 160 -0.86 18.06 4.23
CA THR A 160 -0.21 16.96 4.95
C THR A 160 1.08 17.47 5.58
N LEU A 161 1.24 17.29 6.90
CA LEU A 161 2.45 17.63 7.62
C LEU A 161 3.18 16.39 8.12
N TRP A 162 4.51 16.46 8.06
CA TRP A 162 5.42 15.45 8.59
C TRP A 162 6.20 16.06 9.75
N LEU A 163 5.87 15.64 10.96
CA LEU A 163 6.44 16.20 12.18
C LEU A 163 7.39 15.17 12.80
N PHE A 164 8.67 15.53 12.87
CA PHE A 164 9.68 14.75 13.56
C PHE A 164 10.10 15.48 14.82
N LYS A 165 10.30 14.73 15.92
CA LYS A 165 10.71 15.32 17.20
C LYS A 165 12.15 15.83 17.16
N GLU A 166 13.00 15.21 16.36
CA GLU A 166 14.43 15.45 16.29
C GLU A 166 14.83 15.57 14.80
N ASN A 167 15.89 16.31 14.50
CA ASN A 167 16.39 16.47 13.12
C ASN A 167 17.11 15.21 12.60
N ASP A 168 17.68 14.42 13.51
CA ASP A 168 18.31 13.13 13.21
C ASP A 168 17.22 12.06 13.21
N ILE A 169 16.57 11.90 12.06
CA ILE A 169 15.43 10.99 11.89
C ILE A 169 15.90 9.54 12.06
N ASP A 170 17.07 9.17 11.54
CA ASP A 170 17.60 7.81 11.65
C ASP A 170 17.77 7.42 13.13
N LYS A 171 18.46 8.26 13.92
CA LYS A 171 18.65 8.01 15.35
C LYS A 171 17.33 8.03 16.12
N SER A 172 16.40 8.92 15.75
CA SER A 172 15.08 9.00 16.39
C SER A 172 14.29 7.71 16.16
N MET A 173 14.34 7.16 14.94
CA MET A 173 13.69 5.91 14.57
C MET A 173 14.36 4.70 15.24
N ASP A 174 15.68 4.62 15.24
CA ASP A 174 16.43 3.55 15.92
C ASP A 174 16.07 3.49 17.41
N LYS A 175 16.08 4.65 18.07
CA LYS A 175 15.66 4.77 19.47
C LYS A 175 14.20 4.35 19.65
N PHE A 176 13.31 4.74 18.74
CA PHE A 176 11.91 4.37 18.79
C PHE A 176 11.69 2.86 18.70
N PHE A 177 12.31 2.19 17.73
CA PHE A 177 12.16 0.75 17.53
C PHE A 177 12.91 -0.09 18.56
N ALA A 178 13.94 0.46 19.22
CA ALA A 178 14.62 -0.18 20.35
C ALA A 178 13.89 -0.04 21.69
N MET A 179 12.87 0.81 21.81
CA MET A 179 12.12 0.99 23.06
C MET A 179 11.29 -0.25 23.41
N SER A 180 11.21 -0.56 24.72
CA SER A 180 10.27 -1.56 25.21
C SER A 180 8.83 -1.09 25.00
N LYS A 181 7.92 -2.04 24.76
CA LYS A 181 6.49 -1.76 24.52
C LYS A 181 5.86 -0.87 25.59
N ALA A 182 6.29 -1.00 26.85
CA ALA A 182 5.78 -0.22 27.99
C ALA A 182 6.15 1.28 27.95
N LYS A 183 7.21 1.67 27.23
CA LYS A 183 7.65 3.06 27.08
C LYS A 183 7.30 3.64 25.71
N MET A 184 6.73 2.81 24.83
CA MET A 184 6.42 3.19 23.46
C MET A 184 5.19 4.11 23.44
N ARG A 185 5.39 5.37 23.09
CA ARG A 185 4.30 6.25 22.65
C ARG A 185 4.19 6.07 21.14
N PRO A 186 3.09 5.53 20.62
CA PRO A 186 3.02 5.07 19.23
C PRO A 186 3.42 6.15 18.23
N LEU A 187 4.16 5.77 17.19
CA LEU A 187 4.38 6.60 16.02
C LEU A 187 3.00 6.94 15.45
N THR A 188 2.55 8.15 15.72
CA THR A 188 1.20 8.60 15.39
C THR A 188 1.27 9.24 14.02
N TRP A 189 0.64 8.60 13.05
CA TRP A 189 0.38 9.20 11.75
C TRP A 189 -0.98 9.90 11.81
N CYS A 190 -0.97 11.21 12.02
CA CYS A 190 -2.18 12.00 11.86
C CYS A 190 -2.37 12.32 10.37
N SER A 191 -3.13 11.50 9.65
CA SER A 191 -3.70 11.92 8.36
C SER A 191 -5.09 12.46 8.60
N SER A 192 -5.21 13.78 8.67
CA SER A 192 -6.41 14.48 8.25
C SER A 192 -5.96 15.50 7.20
N PRO A 193 -6.83 15.93 6.26
CA PRO A 193 -6.57 17.10 5.44
C PRO A 193 -6.64 18.33 6.34
N SER A 194 -5.75 18.43 7.32
CA SER A 194 -5.87 19.39 8.40
C SER A 194 -4.52 19.65 9.02
N HIS A 195 -3.96 20.81 8.70
CA HIS A 195 -2.78 21.36 9.34
C HIS A 195 -3.00 21.45 10.85
N LEU A 196 -2.11 20.87 11.65
CA LEU A 196 -1.88 21.37 13.01
C LEU A 196 -0.81 22.47 12.89
N PRO A 197 -1.05 23.69 13.38
CA PRO A 197 -0.01 24.72 13.38
C PRO A 197 1.26 24.20 14.08
N LYS A 198 2.42 24.82 13.79
CA LYS A 198 3.73 24.53 14.41
C LYS A 198 3.67 24.39 15.94
N THR A 199 2.64 24.95 16.54
CA THR A 199 2.05 24.58 17.83
C THR A 199 0.57 24.95 17.68
N PRO A 200 -0.42 24.03 17.76
CA PRO A 200 -1.81 24.46 17.73
C PRO A 200 -1.97 25.49 18.85
N PRO A 201 -2.45 26.73 18.57
CA PRO A 201 -2.81 27.61 19.66
C PRO A 201 -3.77 26.81 20.52
N HIS A 202 -3.47 26.69 21.80
CA HIS A 202 -4.38 26.03 22.73
C HIS A 202 -5.60 26.95 22.87
N ARG A 203 -6.49 26.85 21.89
CA ARG A 203 -7.78 27.55 21.82
C ARG A 203 -8.70 26.78 22.75
N SER A 204 -8.83 27.26 23.99
CA SER A 204 -9.71 26.67 25.00
C SER A 204 -11.19 26.71 24.60
N ASP A 205 -11.52 27.54 23.60
CA ASP A 205 -12.82 27.71 22.97
C ASP A 205 -13.18 26.62 21.94
N ILE A 206 -12.22 25.81 21.47
CA ILE A 206 -12.48 24.73 20.51
C ILE A 206 -12.34 23.39 21.20
N GLN A 207 -13.36 22.55 21.05
CA GLN A 207 -13.42 21.22 21.60
C GLN A 207 -13.31 20.15 20.52
N VAL A 208 -12.64 19.07 20.88
CA VAL A 208 -12.67 17.84 20.10
C VAL A 208 -14.02 17.17 20.35
N VAL A 209 -14.89 17.17 19.35
CA VAL A 209 -16.23 16.54 19.43
C VAL A 209 -16.26 15.12 18.89
N TYR A 210 -15.21 14.73 18.16
CA TYR A 210 -15.08 13.38 17.62
C TYR A 210 -13.63 12.91 17.71
N GLN A 211 -13.43 11.68 18.15
CA GLN A 211 -12.16 10.99 18.07
C GLN A 211 -12.35 9.54 17.68
N GLU A 212 -11.58 9.12 16.68
CA GLU A 212 -11.47 7.71 16.29
C GLU A 212 -10.01 7.35 16.09
N ILE A 213 -9.63 6.15 16.54
CA ILE A 213 -8.26 5.67 16.47
C ILE A 213 -8.25 4.37 15.68
N ALA A 214 -7.47 4.34 14.59
CA ALA A 214 -7.09 3.11 13.93
C ALA A 214 -5.73 2.64 14.46
N THR A 215 -5.66 1.38 14.86
CA THR A 215 -4.45 0.75 15.40
C THR A 215 -3.95 -0.35 14.48
N PRO A 216 -2.73 -0.89 14.71
CA PRO A 216 -2.29 -2.10 14.02
C PRO A 216 -3.28 -3.26 14.14
N LEU A 217 -3.96 -3.40 15.29
CA LEU A 217 -5.01 -4.41 15.49
C LEU A 217 -6.24 -4.15 14.62
N SER A 218 -6.60 -2.89 14.40
CA SER A 218 -7.68 -2.52 13.47
C SER A 218 -7.31 -2.92 12.03
N ASN A 219 -6.07 -2.69 11.61
CA ASN A 219 -5.59 -3.10 10.29
C ASN A 219 -5.56 -4.63 10.13
N GLU A 220 -5.15 -5.38 11.15
CA GLU A 220 -5.24 -6.85 11.17
C GLU A 220 -6.69 -7.33 11.09
N HIS A 221 -7.61 -6.66 11.79
CA HIS A 221 -9.01 -7.04 11.81
C HIS A 221 -9.71 -6.81 10.46
N TYR A 222 -9.62 -5.59 9.92
CA TYR A 222 -10.38 -5.19 8.72
C TYR A 222 -9.69 -5.55 7.42
N LEU A 223 -8.35 -5.41 7.34
CA LEU A 223 -7.59 -5.62 6.10
C LEU A 223 -6.82 -6.94 6.09
N ARG A 224 -6.80 -7.66 7.22
CA ARG A 224 -5.90 -8.82 7.43
C ARG A 224 -4.44 -8.45 7.17
N ALA A 225 -4.05 -7.20 7.38
CA ALA A 225 -2.68 -6.76 7.14
C ALA A 225 -1.69 -7.52 8.04
N PHE A 226 -0.62 -8.07 7.49
CA PHE A 226 0.37 -8.81 8.27
C PHE A 226 1.00 -7.91 9.34
N ARG A 227 0.86 -8.27 10.62
CA ARG A 227 1.32 -7.47 11.78
C ARG A 227 0.75 -6.03 11.83
N GLY A 228 -0.39 -5.80 11.18
CA GLY A 228 -1.03 -4.49 11.09
C GLY A 228 -0.31 -3.47 10.21
N ALA A 229 0.67 -3.91 9.41
CA ALA A 229 1.47 -3.05 8.55
C ALA A 229 0.67 -2.62 7.30
N PRO A 230 0.41 -1.32 7.09
CA PRO A 230 -0.44 -0.85 5.98
C PRO A 230 0.17 -1.14 4.60
N TYR A 231 1.50 -1.18 4.52
CA TYR A 231 2.23 -1.37 3.27
C TYR A 231 2.78 -2.78 3.06
N SER A 232 2.34 -3.74 3.88
CA SER A 232 2.75 -5.14 3.88
C SER A 232 4.26 -5.32 4.11
N GLY A 233 5.12 -5.25 3.09
CA GLY A 233 6.58 -5.29 3.22
C GLY A 233 7.22 -3.91 3.28
N GLU A 234 8.37 -3.79 3.96
CA GLU A 234 9.17 -2.56 3.98
C GLU A 234 9.69 -2.19 2.59
N HIS A 235 10.01 -0.90 2.38
CA HIS A 235 10.48 -0.34 1.11
C HIS A 235 11.99 -0.13 1.10
N THR A 236 12.73 -1.14 1.55
CA THR A 236 14.18 -1.02 1.78
C THR A 236 15.00 -1.08 0.50
N LEU A 237 16.28 -0.70 0.58
CA LEU A 237 17.25 -0.87 -0.49
C LEU A 237 17.29 -2.31 -1.01
N GLU A 238 17.25 -3.32 -0.14
CA GLU A 238 17.31 -4.72 -0.56
C GLU A 238 16.08 -5.13 -1.36
N ARG A 239 14.87 -4.69 -0.97
CA ARG A 239 13.65 -4.97 -1.74
C ARG A 239 13.74 -4.48 -3.18
N PHE A 240 14.37 -3.33 -3.39
CA PHE A 240 14.52 -2.69 -4.68
C PHE A 240 15.86 -2.96 -5.35
N ASP A 241 16.62 -3.95 -4.86
CA ASP A 241 17.75 -4.51 -5.57
C ASP A 241 17.27 -5.12 -6.91
N PRO A 242 17.95 -4.88 -8.05
CA PRO A 242 17.51 -5.37 -9.36
C PRO A 242 17.27 -6.88 -9.43
N VAL A 243 18.08 -7.69 -8.73
CA VAL A 243 17.93 -9.16 -8.72
C VAL A 243 16.69 -9.54 -7.90
N LEU A 244 16.47 -8.90 -6.76
CA LEU A 244 15.31 -9.19 -5.94
C LEU A 244 14.01 -8.69 -6.57
N MET A 245 14.04 -7.50 -7.19
CA MET A 245 12.96 -7.01 -8.04
C MET A 245 12.69 -7.96 -9.20
N ALA A 246 13.71 -8.61 -9.78
CA ALA A 246 13.53 -9.58 -10.84
C ALA A 246 12.88 -10.89 -10.37
N LYS A 247 13.12 -11.27 -9.12
CA LYS A 247 12.51 -12.45 -8.48
C LYS A 247 11.12 -12.17 -7.92
N ASN A 248 10.85 -10.94 -7.49
CA ASN A 248 9.54 -10.52 -7.01
C ASN A 248 8.57 -10.41 -8.19
N ARG A 249 7.92 -11.53 -8.48
CA ARG A 249 6.98 -11.70 -9.60
C ARG A 249 5.60 -12.06 -9.07
N CYS A 250 4.62 -12.03 -9.96
CA CYS A 250 3.27 -12.45 -9.63
C CYS A 250 3.17 -13.96 -9.46
N ASP A 251 3.99 -14.72 -10.18
CA ASP A 251 4.04 -16.17 -10.09
C ASP A 251 4.53 -16.63 -8.71
N THR A 252 3.93 -17.70 -8.21
CA THR A 252 4.39 -18.36 -6.99
C THR A 252 4.91 -19.76 -7.31
N PRO A 253 5.70 -20.39 -6.41
CA PRO A 253 6.09 -21.79 -6.57
C PRO A 253 4.90 -22.77 -6.59
N VAL A 254 3.70 -22.33 -6.20
CA VAL A 254 2.47 -23.11 -6.31
C VAL A 254 1.83 -22.81 -7.67
N LYS A 255 1.74 -23.83 -8.54
CA LYS A 255 1.11 -23.70 -9.85
C LYS A 255 -0.31 -23.14 -9.72
N ASN A 256 -0.70 -22.26 -10.63
CA ASN A 256 -1.99 -21.55 -10.68
C ASN A 256 -2.28 -20.60 -9.50
N LEU A 257 -1.32 -20.39 -8.58
CA LEU A 257 -1.41 -19.37 -7.54
C LEU A 257 -0.52 -18.18 -7.90
N TYR A 258 -1.13 -16.99 -7.88
CA TYR A 258 -0.46 -15.73 -8.16
C TYR A 258 -0.62 -14.77 -6.98
N ILE A 259 0.31 -13.84 -6.82
CA ILE A 259 0.22 -12.70 -5.89
C ILE A 259 0.04 -11.42 -6.71
N THR A 260 -0.72 -10.47 -6.19
CA THR A 260 -0.95 -9.17 -6.83
C THR A 260 -0.85 -8.01 -5.82
N GLY A 261 -1.08 -6.80 -6.30
CA GLY A 261 -1.15 -5.59 -5.48
C GLY A 261 0.22 -5.08 -5.05
N GLN A 262 0.27 -4.43 -3.89
CA GLN A 262 1.41 -3.63 -3.44
C GLN A 262 2.70 -4.43 -3.21
N ASP A 263 2.59 -5.73 -2.95
CA ASP A 263 3.75 -6.59 -2.72
C ASP A 263 4.49 -6.93 -4.00
N VAL A 264 3.81 -6.93 -5.15
CA VAL A 264 4.41 -7.18 -6.46
C VAL A 264 5.19 -5.96 -6.96
N PHE A 265 4.73 -4.75 -6.66
CA PHE A 265 5.34 -3.53 -7.18
C PHE A 265 5.72 -2.54 -6.08
N SER A 266 4.78 -1.70 -5.63
CA SER A 266 5.02 -0.72 -4.58
C SER A 266 3.74 -0.36 -3.82
N CYS A 267 3.88 0.39 -2.74
CA CYS A 267 2.75 0.78 -1.88
C CYS A 267 1.84 1.83 -2.53
N GLY A 268 0.69 2.05 -1.88
CA GLY A 268 -0.30 3.04 -2.28
C GLY A 268 -1.15 2.59 -3.47
N ILE A 269 -2.17 3.39 -3.79
CA ILE A 269 -3.18 3.04 -4.82
C ILE A 269 -2.52 2.84 -6.19
N ALA A 270 -1.63 3.75 -6.59
CA ALA A 270 -0.93 3.64 -7.87
C ALA A 270 -0.03 2.39 -7.90
N GLY A 271 0.72 2.12 -6.82
CA GLY A 271 1.59 0.97 -6.74
C GLY A 271 0.83 -0.36 -6.80
N ALA A 272 -0.27 -0.46 -6.05
CA ALA A 272 -1.15 -1.62 -6.07
C ALA A 272 -1.83 -1.83 -7.43
N LEU A 273 -2.24 -0.74 -8.11
CA LEU A 273 -2.81 -0.79 -9.46
C LEU A 273 -1.82 -1.37 -10.46
N HIS A 274 -0.57 -0.89 -10.44
CA HIS A 274 0.50 -1.42 -11.29
C HIS A 274 0.79 -2.90 -10.98
N GLY A 275 0.81 -3.30 -9.71
CA GLY A 275 0.88 -4.72 -9.32
C GLY A 275 -0.28 -5.56 -9.85
N GLY A 276 -1.50 -5.00 -9.87
CA GLY A 276 -2.69 -5.57 -10.52
C GLY A 276 -2.48 -5.80 -12.02
N LEU A 277 -2.01 -4.78 -12.73
CA LEU A 277 -1.79 -4.83 -14.17
C LEU A 277 -0.68 -5.80 -14.57
N ILE A 278 0.40 -5.87 -13.79
CA ILE A 278 1.47 -6.85 -13.97
C ILE A 278 0.91 -8.27 -13.79
N CYS A 279 0.17 -8.51 -12.70
CA CYS A 279 -0.43 -9.81 -12.42
C CYS A 279 -1.40 -10.26 -13.52
N ALA A 280 -2.30 -9.37 -13.95
CA ALA A 280 -3.20 -9.68 -15.05
C ALA A 280 -2.44 -9.97 -16.35
N SER A 281 -1.33 -9.26 -16.61
CA SER A 281 -0.48 -9.54 -17.78
C SER A 281 0.18 -10.91 -17.71
N THR A 282 0.68 -11.30 -16.53
CA THR A 282 1.25 -12.64 -16.28
C THR A 282 0.20 -13.73 -16.48
N VAL A 283 -0.96 -13.59 -15.86
CA VAL A 283 -2.05 -14.58 -15.90
C VAL A 283 -2.57 -14.77 -17.33
N LEU A 284 -2.66 -13.69 -18.12
CA LEU A 284 -3.14 -13.73 -19.50
C LEU A 284 -2.04 -14.10 -20.50
N GLY A 285 -0.76 -14.10 -20.10
CA GLY A 285 0.37 -14.23 -21.03
C GLY A 285 0.46 -13.08 -22.04
N HIS A 286 -0.07 -11.90 -21.70
CA HIS A 286 -0.20 -10.76 -22.61
C HIS A 286 0.10 -9.43 -21.92
N LEU A 287 0.91 -8.57 -22.52
CA LEU A 287 1.37 -7.34 -21.89
C LEU A 287 0.31 -6.22 -22.00
N LEU A 288 -0.57 -6.13 -21.00
CA LEU A 288 -1.69 -5.18 -20.99
C LEU A 288 -1.27 -3.70 -21.02
N TYR A 289 -0.02 -3.39 -20.65
CA TYR A 289 0.53 -2.03 -20.79
C TYR A 289 0.51 -1.54 -22.25
N VAL A 290 0.74 -2.45 -23.21
CA VAL A 290 0.70 -2.11 -24.64
C VAL A 290 -0.73 -1.78 -25.06
N ASP A 291 -1.71 -2.56 -24.61
CA ASP A 291 -3.13 -2.31 -24.93
C ASP A 291 -3.58 -0.95 -24.39
N LEU A 292 -3.26 -0.65 -23.13
CA LEU A 292 -3.59 0.63 -22.50
C LEU A 292 -2.90 1.81 -23.21
N PHE A 293 -1.66 1.63 -23.65
CA PHE A 293 -0.94 2.64 -24.44
C PHE A 293 -1.61 2.88 -25.79
N MET A 294 -1.96 1.81 -26.53
CA MET A 294 -2.66 1.90 -27.81
C MET A 294 -4.05 2.50 -27.67
N MET A 295 -4.77 2.16 -26.59
CA MET A 295 -6.07 2.75 -26.28
C MET A 295 -5.96 4.25 -26.00
N LYS A 296 -4.95 4.67 -25.23
CA LYS A 296 -4.65 6.09 -25.00
C LYS A 296 -4.35 6.85 -26.29
N ILE A 297 -3.61 6.24 -27.22
CA ILE A 297 -3.34 6.83 -28.54
C ILE A 297 -4.64 7.04 -29.33
N LYS A 298 -5.51 6.02 -29.37
CA LYS A 298 -6.80 6.07 -30.06
C LYS A 298 -7.70 7.17 -29.46
N LEU A 299 -7.81 7.23 -28.14
CA LEU A 299 -8.62 8.24 -27.43
C LEU A 299 -8.12 9.67 -27.65
N LYS A 300 -6.81 9.86 -27.87
CA LYS A 300 -6.20 11.16 -28.16
C LYS A 300 -6.05 11.46 -29.66
N GLY A 301 -6.77 10.75 -30.54
CA GLY A 301 -6.80 11.03 -31.98
C GLY A 301 -5.44 10.96 -32.68
N GLY A 302 -4.54 10.07 -32.23
CA GLY A 302 -3.22 9.90 -32.86
C GLY A 302 -2.23 11.06 -32.67
N SER A 303 -2.55 12.07 -31.85
CA SER A 303 -1.64 13.19 -31.54
C SER A 303 -0.28 12.70 -31.00
N ILE A 304 -0.27 11.64 -30.19
CA ILE A 304 0.94 11.05 -29.60
C ILE A 304 1.86 10.41 -30.66
N LEU A 305 1.30 9.77 -31.69
CA LEU A 305 2.08 9.17 -32.78
C LEU A 305 2.86 10.26 -33.55
N ARG A 306 2.26 11.44 -33.74
CA ARG A 306 2.92 12.59 -34.37
C ARG A 306 4.05 13.18 -33.52
N THR A 307 3.93 13.13 -32.19
CA THR A 307 5.00 13.57 -31.28
C THR A 307 6.14 12.55 -31.20
N LEU A 308 5.83 11.26 -31.19
CA LEU A 308 6.84 10.20 -31.18
C LEU A 308 7.60 10.12 -32.51
N GLN A 309 6.93 10.32 -33.65
CA GLN A 309 7.59 10.41 -34.95
C GLN A 309 8.61 11.57 -35.03
N LYS A 310 8.41 12.66 -34.29
CA LYS A 310 9.36 13.80 -34.20
C LYS A 310 10.51 13.59 -33.20
N LEU A 311 10.44 12.52 -32.40
CA LEU A 311 11.48 12.15 -31.43
C LEU A 311 12.41 11.06 -31.98
N PHE A 312 11.98 10.35 -33.02
CA PHE A 312 12.70 9.26 -33.67
C PHE A 312 13.07 9.56 -35.14
N PHE A 313 12.75 10.75 -35.64
CA PHE A 313 13.23 11.39 -36.87
C PHE A 313 13.46 12.88 -36.58
#